data_AF-A0A534GMV0-F1
#
_entry.id   AF-A0A534GMV0-F1
#
_cell.length_a   1.000
_cell.length_b   1.000
_cell.length_c   1.000
_cell.angle_alpha   90.00
_cell.angle_beta   90.00
_cell.angle_gamma   90.00
#
_symmetry.space_group_name_H-M   'P 1'
#
loop_
_entity.id
_entity.type
_entity.pdbx_description
1 polymer ?
#
loop_
_entity_poly.entity_id
_entity_poly.type
_entity_poly.pdbx_seq_one_letter_code
_entity_poly.pdbx_strand_id
1 'polypeptide(L)'
;MARLSAFASGALIFLIDASVYVFRAYHSMLPDMRDRDGNPAHAVFGFARFLGDLIERVRPAYMAVAFDERRTGSYRNRIYPPM
;
A
#
# COMPACT_ATOMS: atom_id res chain seq x y z
N MET A 1 -10.36 -24.29 -1.93
CA MET A 1 -10.80 -22.89 -1.73
C MET A 1 -10.68 -22.15 -3.05
N ALA A 2 -11.66 -21.32 -3.37
CA ALA A 2 -12.11 -21.00 -4.73
C ALA A 2 -11.00 -20.50 -5.69
N ARG A 3 -10.80 -21.26 -6.77
CA ARG A 3 -10.06 -20.84 -7.95
C ARG A 3 -10.90 -19.74 -8.59
N LEU A 4 -10.46 -18.48 -8.47
CA LEU A 4 -11.08 -17.35 -9.17
C LEU A 4 -11.14 -17.70 -10.66
N SER A 5 -12.34 -18.04 -11.08
CA SER A 5 -12.69 -18.45 -12.42
C SER A 5 -12.35 -17.32 -13.40
N ALA A 6 -11.58 -17.68 -14.42
CA ALA A 6 -11.31 -16.96 -15.66
C ALA A 6 -12.01 -15.60 -15.82
N PHE A 7 -11.29 -14.52 -15.51
CA PHE A 7 -11.54 -13.24 -16.18
C PHE A 7 -11.01 -13.35 -17.62
N ALA A 8 -11.85 -13.01 -18.59
CA ALA A 8 -11.58 -13.10 -20.02
C ALA A 8 -10.28 -12.37 -20.41
N SER A 9 -9.40 -13.08 -21.15
CA SER A 9 -8.22 -12.69 -21.97
C SER A 9 -7.30 -11.52 -21.59
N GLY A 10 -7.48 -10.87 -20.44
CA GLY A 10 -6.62 -9.81 -19.92
C GLY A 10 -5.86 -10.29 -18.69
N ALA A 11 -4.56 -9.99 -18.61
CA ALA A 11 -3.78 -10.27 -17.41
C ALA A 11 -4.32 -9.48 -16.22
N LEU A 12 -4.51 -10.14 -15.08
CA LEU A 12 -4.94 -9.51 -13.84
C LEU A 12 -3.83 -8.59 -13.30
N ILE A 13 -4.16 -7.32 -13.04
CA ILE A 13 -3.25 -6.30 -12.53
C ILE A 13 -3.67 -5.90 -11.12
N PHE A 14 -2.71 -5.87 -10.19
CA PHE A 14 -2.93 -5.42 -8.81
C PHE A 14 -2.48 -3.97 -8.66
N LEU A 15 -3.42 -3.08 -8.34
CA LEU A 15 -3.16 -1.67 -8.07
C LEU A 15 -3.35 -1.42 -6.57
N ILE A 16 -2.29 -0.98 -5.90
CA ILE A 16 -2.25 -0.85 -4.45
C ILE A 16 -2.14 0.62 -4.08
N ASP A 17 -3.07 1.12 -3.26
CA ASP A 17 -2.94 2.42 -2.59
C ASP A 17 -2.02 2.27 -1.37
N ALA A 18 -0.80 2.79 -1.45
CA ALA A 18 0.18 2.64 -0.39
C ALA A 18 -0.25 3.33 0.91
N SER A 19 -0.93 4.47 0.82
CA SER A 19 -1.20 5.34 1.96
C SER A 19 -2.05 4.63 3.01
N VAL A 20 -3.10 3.93 2.59
CA VAL A 20 -4.00 3.17 3.47
C VAL A 20 -3.27 2.00 4.14
N TYR A 21 -2.42 1.27 3.40
CA TYR A 21 -1.71 0.13 3.98
C TYR A 21 -0.57 0.54 4.90
N VAL A 22 0.15 1.62 4.59
CA VAL A 22 1.16 2.20 5.49
C VAL A 22 0.50 2.72 6.77
N PHE A 23 -0.64 3.42 6.65
CA PHE A 23 -1.41 3.89 7.81
C PHE A 23 -1.87 2.74 8.70
N ARG A 24 -2.41 1.67 8.10
CA ARG A 24 -2.81 0.46 8.83
C ARG A 24 -1.63 -0.21 9.51
N ALA A 25 -0.48 -0.33 8.83
CA ALA A 25 0.74 -0.90 9.39
C ALA A 25 1.25 -0.08 10.58
N TYR A 26 1.24 1.25 10.48
CA TYR A 26 1.62 2.16 11.56
C TYR A 26 0.79 1.92 12.84
N HIS A 27 -0.53 1.77 12.71
CA HIS A 27 -1.41 1.61 13.87
C HIS A 27 -1.57 0.18 14.40
N SER A 28 -1.18 -0.84 13.63
CA SER A 28 -1.43 -2.25 13.97
C SER A 28 -0.18 -3.02 14.42
N MET A 29 1.02 -2.49 14.15
CA MET A 29 2.29 -3.14 14.49
C MET A 29 2.85 -2.63 15.82
N LEU A 30 3.66 -3.44 16.51
CA LEU A 30 4.28 -3.05 17.77
C LEU A 30 5.23 -1.85 17.56
N PRO A 31 5.08 -0.75 18.32
CA PRO A 31 5.82 0.49 18.11
C PRO A 31 7.31 0.38 18.44
N ASP A 32 7.71 -0.67 19.17
CA ASP A 32 9.08 -0.86 19.65
C ASP A 32 10.05 -1.35 18.56
N MET A 33 9.55 -1.68 17.36
CA MET A 33 10.42 -1.99 16.23
C MET A 33 11.14 -0.73 15.73
N ARG A 34 12.45 -0.71 15.92
CA ARG A 34 13.33 0.38 15.51
C ARG A 34 14.45 -0.12 14.59
N ASP A 35 14.91 0.75 13.69
CA ASP A 35 16.11 0.49 12.89
C ASP A 35 17.40 0.72 13.70
N ARG A 36 18.55 0.58 13.04
CA ARG A 36 19.88 0.76 13.66
C ARG A 36 20.12 2.16 14.23
N ASP A 37 19.42 3.17 13.71
CA ASP A 37 19.55 4.57 14.09
C ASP A 37 18.46 4.97 15.10
N GLY A 38 17.63 4.01 15.53
CA GLY A 38 16.56 4.20 16.49
C GLY A 38 15.26 4.73 15.90
N ASN A 39 15.12 4.85 14.58
CA ASN A 39 13.90 5.34 13.95
C ASN A 39 12.79 4.27 14.01
N PRO A 40 11.51 4.65 14.18
CA PRO A 40 10.41 3.70 14.12
C PRO A 40 10.34 3.00 12.76
N ALA A 41 10.42 1.68 12.76
CA ALA A 41 10.46 0.84 11.55
C ALA A 41 9.19 0.01 11.34
N HIS A 42 8.28 0.00 12.32
CA HIS A 42 7.09 -0.87 12.35
C HIS A 42 6.15 -0.68 11.15
N ALA A 43 5.95 0.55 10.68
CA ALA A 43 5.10 0.82 9.51
C ALA A 43 5.71 0.29 8.20
N VAL A 44 7.01 0.51 8.00
CA VAL A 44 7.75 -0.01 6.84
C VAL A 44 7.74 -1.54 6.85
N PHE A 45 8.02 -2.15 8.01
CA PHE A 45 7.98 -3.59 8.17
C PHE A 45 6.59 -4.18 7.87
N GLY A 46 5.54 -3.60 8.43
CA GLY A 46 4.17 -4.06 8.21
C GLY A 46 3.74 -3.94 6.74
N PHE A 47 4.11 -2.85 6.07
CA PHE A 47 3.83 -2.67 4.65
C PHE A 47 4.60 -3.66 3.78
N ALA A 48 5.90 -3.85 4.04
CA ALA A 48 6.72 -4.83 3.32
C ALA A 48 6.21 -6.27 3.52
N ARG A 49 5.79 -6.62 4.74
CA ARG A 49 5.18 -7.91 5.05
C ARG A 49 3.91 -8.14 4.23
N PHE A 50 3.02 -7.14 4.17
CA PHE A 50 1.82 -7.20 3.34
C PHE A 50 2.14 -7.45 1.86
N LEU A 51 3.11 -6.74 1.29
CA LEU A 51 3.53 -6.93 -0.09
C LEU A 51 4.11 -8.34 -0.31
N GLY A 52 4.94 -8.82 0.61
CA GLY A 52 5.49 -10.18 0.57
C GLY A 52 4.39 -11.25 0.59
N ASP A 53 3.45 -11.15 1.54
CA ASP A 53 2.30 -12.05 1.64
C ASP A 53 1.45 -12.03 0.35
N LEU A 54 1.24 -10.85 -0.25
CA LEU A 54 0.50 -10.71 -1.50
C LEU A 54 1.23 -11.39 -2.68
N ILE A 55 2.53 -11.15 -2.82
CA ILE A 55 3.35 -11.75 -3.88
C ILE A 55 3.38 -13.27 -3.75
N GLU A 56 3.59 -13.78 -2.53
CA GLU A 56 3.73 -15.22 -2.27
C GLU A 56 2.41 -15.97 -2.49
N ARG A 57 1.30 -15.43 -1.98
CA ARG A 57 0.00 -16.11 -2.00
C ARG A 57 -0.72 -15.97 -3.33
N VAL A 58 -0.66 -14.78 -3.93
CA VAL A 58 -1.44 -14.45 -5.13
C VAL A 58 -0.63 -14.62 -6.41
N ARG A 59 0.70 -14.48 -6.34
CA ARG A 59 1.62 -14.55 -7.50
C ARG A 59 1.14 -13.70 -8.69
N PRO A 60 0.94 -12.39 -8.48
CA PRO A 60 0.42 -11.51 -9.53
C PRO A 60 1.43 -11.38 -10.67
N ALA A 61 0.94 -11.44 -11.91
CA ALA A 61 1.77 -11.19 -13.10
C ALA A 61 2.17 -9.71 -13.20
N TYR A 62 1.30 -8.80 -12.74
CA TYR A 62 1.52 -7.36 -12.74
C TYR A 62 1.04 -6.74 -11.43
N MET A 63 1.85 -5.85 -10.86
CA MET A 63 1.52 -5.08 -9.66
C MET A 63 2.09 -3.67 -9.78
N ALA A 64 1.32 -2.68 -9.34
CA ALA A 64 1.79 -1.31 -9.14
C ALA A 64 1.36 -0.80 -7.76
N VAL A 65 2.23 -0.01 -7.14
CA VAL A 65 2.00 0.62 -5.85
C VAL A 65 1.98 2.13 -6.07
N ALA A 66 0.85 2.77 -5.74
CA ALA A 66 0.67 4.20 -5.87
C ALA A 66 0.94 4.90 -4.53
N PHE A 67 1.81 5.91 -4.57
CA PHE A 67 2.06 6.81 -3.45
C PHE A 67 1.53 8.20 -3.82
N ASP A 68 0.84 8.84 -2.88
CA ASP A 68 0.38 10.22 -3.08
C ASP A 68 1.56 11.19 -2.99
N GLU A 69 1.72 12.02 -4.02
CA GLU A 69 2.87 12.92 -4.14
C GLU A 69 2.71 14.21 -3.32
N ARG A 70 1.47 14.67 -3.03
CA ARG A 70 1.13 15.85 -2.21
C ARG A 70 -0.36 15.88 -1.81
N ARG A 71 -0.67 16.35 -0.59
CA ARG A 71 -2.05 16.70 -0.18
C ARG A 71 -2.48 18.13 -0.54
N THR A 72 -1.52 19.01 -0.84
CA THR A 72 -1.76 20.43 -1.14
C THR A 72 -1.35 20.77 -2.57
N GLY A 73 -2.02 21.77 -3.17
CA GLY A 73 -1.75 22.18 -4.55
C GLY A 73 -2.35 21.26 -5.61
N SER A 74 -3.23 20.33 -5.23
CA SER A 74 -3.98 19.55 -6.21
C SER A 74 -4.96 20.43 -6.99
N TYR A 75 -5.36 19.99 -8.19
CA TYR A 75 -6.46 20.61 -8.93
C TYR A 75 -7.73 20.74 -8.08
N ARG A 76 -7.97 19.77 -7.18
CA ARG A 76 -9.12 19.79 -6.26
C ARG A 76 -9.03 20.96 -5.27
N ASN A 77 -7.83 21.26 -4.74
CA ASN A 77 -7.63 22.42 -3.87
C ASN A 77 -7.86 23.75 -4.61
N ARG A 78 -7.64 23.80 -5.93
CA ARG A 78 -7.93 25.01 -6.74
C ARG A 78 -9.42 25.25 -6.94
N ILE A 79 -10.22 24.20 -7.08
CA ILE A 79 -11.69 24.33 -7.21
C ILE A 79 -12.34 24.55 -5.84
N TYR A 80 -11.80 23.92 -4.80
CA TYR A 80 -12.32 23.95 -3.44
C TYR A 80 -11.24 24.47 -2.48
N PRO A 81 -11.05 25.80 -2.39
CA PRO A 81 -10.13 26.38 -1.42
C PRO A 81 -10.64 26.15 0.01
N PRO A 82 -9.74 25.95 0.98
CA PRO A 82 -10.14 25.96 2.40
C PRO A 82 -10.73 27.34 2.75
N MET A 83 -11.84 27.33 3.50
CA MET A 83 -12.46 28.55 4.03
C MET A 83 -11.61 29.20 5.11
#